data_AF-A0A357CR13-F1
#
_entry.id   AF-A0A357CR13-F1
#
_cell.length_a   1.000
_cell.length_b   1.000
_cell.length_c   1.000
_cell.angle_alpha   90.00
_cell.angle_beta   90.00
_cell.angle_gamma   90.00
#
_symmetry.space_group_name_H-M   'P 1'
#
loop_
_entity.id
_entity.type
_entity.pdbx_description
1 polymer ?
#
loop_
_entity_poly.entity_id
_entity_poly.type
_entity_poly.pdbx_seq_one_letter_code
_entity_poly.pdbx_strand_id
1 'polypeptide(L)'
;IFKDLLQYFVAYEETIVCDEHQIQVEVSEDEHNYIFKITRKKEVVETGEEPVNLDRDNPLRPIAKRIKKLHGKFYPFYKGDELIGCHFWVGKARRNQSLFPLNFGT
;
A
#
# COMPACT_ATOMS: atom_id res chain seq x y z
N ILE A 1 -2.94 8.07 0.55
CA ILE A 1 -2.51 6.65 0.70
C ILE A 1 -1.95 6.15 -0.61
N PHE A 2 -2.77 5.90 -1.64
CA PHE A 2 -2.26 5.40 -2.94
C PHE A 2 -1.19 6.31 -3.55
N LYS A 3 -1.45 7.63 -3.65
CA LYS A 3 -0.45 8.63 -4.08
C LYS A 3 0.85 8.52 -3.29
N ASP A 4 0.76 8.49 -1.96
CA ASP A 4 1.92 8.48 -1.06
C ASP A 4 2.76 7.21 -1.24
N LEU A 5 2.11 6.05 -1.43
CA LEU A 5 2.79 4.79 -1.72
C LEU A 5 3.45 4.81 -3.09
N LEU A 6 2.74 5.26 -4.13
CA LEU A 6 3.31 5.34 -5.47
C LEU A 6 4.52 6.28 -5.51
N GLN A 7 4.42 7.45 -4.86
CA GLN A 7 5.56 8.38 -4.73
C GLN A 7 6.74 7.74 -3.99
N TYR A 8 6.48 6.96 -2.93
CA TYR A 8 7.53 6.24 -2.24
C TYR A 8 8.24 5.23 -3.16
N PHE A 9 7.48 4.41 -3.91
CA PHE A 9 8.08 3.43 -4.83
C PHE A 9 8.83 4.07 -6.00
N VAL A 10 8.32 5.18 -6.54
CA VAL A 10 9.02 5.96 -7.57
C VAL A 10 10.33 6.52 -7.04
N ALA A 11 10.30 7.19 -5.88
CA ALA A 11 11.52 7.73 -5.27
C ALA A 11 12.53 6.61 -4.93
N TYR A 12 12.05 5.44 -4.52
CA TYR A 12 12.90 4.28 -4.28
C TYR A 12 13.58 3.79 -5.56
N GLU A 13 12.83 3.62 -6.67
CA GLU A 13 13.42 3.23 -7.96
C GLU A 13 14.42 4.25 -8.49
N GLU A 14 14.17 5.56 -8.29
CA GLU A 14 15.11 6.62 -8.68
C GLU A 14 16.46 6.54 -7.96
N THR A 15 16.52 5.92 -6.77
CA THR A 15 17.81 5.70 -6.07
C THR A 15 18.62 4.54 -6.63
N ILE A 16 18.02 3.68 -7.45
CA ILE A 16 18.66 2.48 -7.99
C ILE A 16 19.23 2.81 -9.37
N VAL A 17 20.55 2.61 -9.51
CA VAL A 17 21.24 2.72 -10.80
C VAL A 17 20.89 1.48 -11.65
N CYS A 18 19.91 1.63 -12.53
CA CYS A 18 19.46 0.61 -13.47
C CYS A 18 18.94 1.27 -14.75
N ASP A 19 19.14 0.60 -15.88
CA ASP A 19 18.69 1.10 -17.20
C ASP A 19 17.19 0.88 -17.42
N GLU A 20 16.59 -0.04 -16.67
CA GLU A 20 15.17 -0.35 -16.71
C GLU A 20 14.55 -0.27 -15.31
N HIS A 21 13.64 0.68 -15.13
CA HIS A 21 12.75 0.73 -13.97
C HIS A 21 11.33 0.35 -14.39
N GLN A 22 10.72 -0.60 -13.69
CA GLN A 22 9.34 -1.01 -13.98
C GLN A 22 8.56 -1.16 -12.68
N ILE A 23 7.57 -0.29 -12.51
CA ILE A 23 6.58 -0.38 -11.44
C ILE A 23 5.26 -0.84 -12.07
N GLN A 24 4.73 -1.95 -11.58
CA GLN A 24 3.40 -2.45 -11.92
C GLN A 24 2.42 -2.03 -10.83
N VAL A 25 1.29 -1.48 -11.27
CA VAL A 25 0.18 -1.09 -10.41
C VAL A 25 -1.05 -1.86 -10.87
N GLU A 26 -1.63 -2.61 -9.96
CA GLU A 26 -2.92 -3.28 -10.17
C GLU A 26 -3.94 -2.67 -9.20
N VAL A 27 -5.11 -2.36 -9.73
CA VAL A 27 -6.25 -1.87 -8.97
C VAL A 27 -7.44 -2.77 -9.29
N SER A 28 -8.05 -3.33 -8.26
CA SER A 28 -9.21 -4.20 -8.37
C SER A 28 -10.18 -3.93 -7.22
N GLU A 29 -11.31 -4.62 -7.23
CA GLU A 29 -12.26 -4.57 -6.13
C GLU A 29 -12.94 -5.91 -5.92
N ASP A 30 -13.34 -6.16 -4.67
CA ASP A 30 -14.28 -7.22 -4.30
C ASP A 30 -15.61 -6.59 -3.85
N GLU A 31 -16.54 -7.39 -3.33
CA GLU A 31 -17.85 -6.90 -2.84
C GLU A 31 -17.73 -5.79 -1.77
N HIS A 32 -16.65 -5.82 -0.98
CA HIS A 32 -16.50 -5.03 0.24
C HIS A 32 -15.32 -4.05 0.22
N ASN A 33 -14.35 -4.21 -0.68
CA ASN A 33 -13.06 -3.51 -0.63
C ASN A 33 -12.59 -3.05 -2.00
N TYR A 34 -11.86 -1.94 -2.00
CA TYR A 34 -10.91 -1.60 -3.05
C TYR A 34 -9.57 -2.23 -2.72
N ILE A 35 -8.94 -2.86 -3.72
CA ILE A 35 -7.71 -3.63 -3.59
C ILE A 35 -6.64 -2.99 -4.48
N PHE A 36 -5.46 -2.79 -3.93
CA PHE A 36 -4.34 -2.12 -4.59
C PHE A 36 -3.08 -2.95 -4.41
N LYS A 37 -2.39 -3.22 -5.51
CA LYS A 37 -1.09 -3.88 -5.52
C LYS A 37 -0.09 -3.05 -6.30
N ILE A 38 1.05 -2.77 -5.69
CA ILE A 38 2.17 -2.06 -6.31
C ILE A 38 3.37 -2.99 -6.22
N THR A 39 3.96 -3.35 -7.35
CA THR A 39 5.12 -4.26 -7.41
C THR A 39 6.20 -3.70 -8.31
N ARG A 40 7.44 -3.98 -7.96
CA ARG A 40 8.61 -3.73 -8.79
C ARG A 40 8.79 -4.95 -9.69
N LYS A 41 8.68 -4.79 -11.00
CA LYS A 41 8.56 -5.90 -11.97
C LYS A 41 9.90 -6.59 -12.29
N LYS A 42 10.99 -6.14 -11.69
CA LYS A 42 12.32 -6.75 -11.85
C LYS A 42 12.39 -8.19 -11.32
N GLU A 43 11.41 -8.62 -10.52
CA GLU A 43 11.41 -9.94 -9.90
C GLU A 43 10.05 -10.62 -10.04
N VAL A 44 10.07 -11.87 -10.53
CA VAL A 44 8.93 -12.78 -10.43
C VAL A 44 8.67 -12.96 -8.94
N VAL A 45 7.59 -12.36 -8.45
CA VAL A 45 7.19 -12.46 -7.05
C VAL A 45 6.73 -13.89 -6.81
N GLU A 46 7.63 -14.76 -6.35
CA GLU A 46 7.23 -15.97 -5.63
C GLU A 46 6.56 -15.50 -4.34
N THR A 47 5.25 -15.62 -4.29
CA THR A 47 4.37 -15.11 -3.23
C THR A 47 4.70 -15.73 -1.88
N GLY A 48 5.60 -15.09 -1.13
CA GLY A 48 5.66 -15.16 0.33
C GLY A 48 4.77 -14.06 0.91
N GLU A 49 3.45 -14.25 0.91
CA GLU A 49 2.51 -13.33 1.56
C GLU A 49 2.55 -13.49 3.09
N GLU A 50 3.68 -13.22 3.72
CA GLU A 50 3.74 -13.20 5.18
C GLU A 50 3.48 -11.79 5.71
N PRO A 51 2.61 -11.63 6.71
CA PRO A 51 2.42 -10.35 7.38
C PRO A 51 3.70 -9.96 8.11
N VAL A 52 4.53 -9.12 7.49
CA VAL A 52 5.73 -8.59 8.13
C VAL A 52 5.33 -7.57 9.19
N ASN A 53 5.83 -7.79 10.41
CA ASN A 53 5.70 -6.81 11.49
C ASN A 53 6.58 -5.62 11.14
N LEU A 54 5.99 -4.54 10.64
CA LEU A 54 6.73 -3.33 10.26
C LEU A 54 7.41 -2.75 11.51
N ASP A 55 8.73 -2.87 11.59
CA ASP A 55 9.56 -2.33 12.66
C ASP A 55 9.34 -0.83 12.88
N ARG A 56 9.77 -0.34 14.06
CA ARG A 56 9.55 1.06 14.44
C ARG A 56 10.07 2.05 13.40
N ASP A 57 11.16 1.71 12.73
CA ASP A 57 11.90 2.56 11.79
C ASP A 57 11.51 2.33 10.32
N ASN A 58 10.52 1.46 10.06
CA ASN A 58 10.09 1.18 8.71
C ASN A 58 9.37 2.41 8.09
N PRO A 59 9.81 2.90 6.91
CA PRO A 59 9.26 4.11 6.29
C PRO A 59 7.79 3.97 5.87
N LEU A 60 7.27 2.75 5.71
CA LEU A 60 5.88 2.49 5.36
C LEU A 60 4.93 2.51 6.56
N ARG A 61 5.46 2.52 7.79
CA ARG A 61 4.67 2.47 9.02
C ARG A 61 3.63 3.58 9.15
N PRO A 62 3.91 4.87 8.81
CA PRO A 62 2.90 5.92 8.83
C PRO A 62 1.74 5.65 7.87
N ILE A 63 2.03 5.08 6.70
CA ILE A 63 1.04 4.73 5.68
C ILE A 63 0.21 3.53 6.15
N ALA A 64 0.85 2.48 6.66
CA ALA A 64 0.16 1.30 7.21
C ALA A 64 -0.81 1.69 8.36
N LYS A 65 -0.41 2.61 9.24
CA LYS A 65 -1.30 3.17 10.28
C LYS A 65 -2.52 3.87 9.69
N ARG A 66 -2.37 4.63 8.60
CA ARG A 66 -3.49 5.29 7.93
C ARG A 66 -4.44 4.29 7.27
N ILE A 67 -3.91 3.24 6.65
CA ILE A 67 -4.70 2.15 6.07
C ILE A 67 -5.50 1.44 7.17
N LYS A 68 -4.87 1.11 8.29
CA LYS A 68 -5.54 0.49 9.44
C LYS A 68 -6.66 1.36 10.03
N LYS A 69 -6.49 2.70 10.06
CA LYS A 69 -7.55 3.64 10.48
C LYS A 69 -8.76 3.64 9.55
N LEU A 70 -8.60 3.22 8.30
CA LEU A 70 -9.69 3.05 7.33
C LEU A 70 -10.22 1.60 7.31
N HIS A 71 -9.98 0.83 8.37
CA HIS A 71 -10.30 -0.59 8.46
C HIS A 71 -9.69 -1.44 7.33
N GLY A 72 -8.65 -0.92 6.68
CA GLY A 72 -7.90 -1.62 5.67
C GLY A 72 -6.81 -2.50 6.26
N LYS A 73 -6.21 -3.35 5.42
CA LYS A 73 -4.99 -4.10 5.76
C LYS A 73 -3.89 -3.79 4.74
N PHE A 74 -2.65 -3.91 5.18
CA PHE A 74 -1.45 -3.57 4.41
C PHE A 74 -0.42 -4.70 4.55
N TYR A 75 0.08 -5.18 3.42
CA TYR A 75 1.02 -6.28 3.29
C TYR A 75 2.18 -5.81 2.41
N PRO A 76 3.33 -5.44 3.00
CA PRO A 76 4.53 -5.17 2.22
C PRO A 76 5.10 -6.48 1.67
N PHE A 77 5.75 -6.42 0.51
CA PHE A 77 6.48 -7.54 -0.08
C PHE A 77 7.97 -7.27 -0.01
N TYR A 78 8.73 -8.25 0.49
CA TYR A 78 10.18 -8.16 0.61
C TYR A 78 10.86 -9.35 -0.05
N LYS A 79 12.05 -9.11 -0.62
CA LYS A 79 13.02 -10.15 -0.96
C LYS A 79 14.31 -9.87 -0.19
N GLY A 80 14.59 -10.70 0.82
CA GLY A 80 15.58 -10.33 1.83
C GLY A 80 15.16 -9.04 2.53
N ASP A 81 16.05 -8.06 2.58
CA ASP A 81 15.77 -6.73 3.16
C ASP A 81 15.23 -5.71 2.13
N GLU A 82 15.11 -6.11 0.86
CA GLU A 82 14.66 -5.23 -0.22
C GLU A 82 13.13 -5.22 -0.34
N LEU A 83 12.53 -4.02 -0.29
CA LEU A 83 11.11 -3.86 -0.53
C LEU A 83 10.82 -3.97 -2.03
N ILE A 84 10.09 -5.01 -2.43
CA ILE A 84 9.75 -5.29 -3.83
C ILE A 84 8.31 -4.89 -4.18
N GLY A 85 7.49 -4.55 -3.19
CA GLY A 85 6.13 -4.13 -3.44
C GLY A 85 5.26 -4.02 -2.20
N CYS A 86 3.97 -3.83 -2.40
CA CYS A 86 2.96 -3.95 -1.36
C CYS A 86 1.60 -4.30 -1.95
N HIS A 87 0.75 -4.83 -1.09
CA HIS A 87 -0.65 -5.11 -1.34
C HIS A 87 -1.46 -4.57 -0.18
N PHE A 88 -2.49 -3.79 -0.47
CA PHE A 88 -3.37 -3.26 0.55
C PHE A 88 -4.79 -3.12 0.06
N TRP A 89 -5.72 -3.12 1.01
CA TRP A 89 -7.12 -2.90 0.71
C TRP A 89 -7.74 -1.90 1.67
N VAL A 90 -8.80 -1.25 1.20
CA VAL A 90 -9.58 -0.28 1.95
C VAL A 90 -11.06 -0.61 1.75
N GLY A 91 -11.83 -0.59 2.84
CA GLY A 91 -13.27 -0.85 2.77
C GLY A 91 -13.99 0.15 1.87
N LYS A 92 -14.91 -0.33 1.03
CA LYS A 92 -15.83 0.50 0.27
C LYS A 92 -16.71 1.29 1.24
N ALA A 93 -16.96 2.56 0.94
CA ALA A 93 -17.88 3.37 1.72
C ALA A 93 -19.28 2.74 1.66
N ARG A 94 -19.79 2.23 2.79
CA ARG A 94 -21.17 1.72 2.86
C ARG A 94 -22.12 2.91 2.99
N ARG A 95 -23.22 2.90 2.21
CA ARG A 95 -24.26 3.94 2.22
C ARG A 95 -24.78 4.32 3.62
N ASN A 96 -24.69 3.42 4.60
CA ASN A 96 -25.20 3.61 5.97
C ASN A 96 -24.11 3.77 7.05
N GLN A 97 -22.82 3.81 6.67
CA GLN A 97 -21.76 4.17 7.61
C GLN A 97 -21.49 5.66 7.43
N SER A 98 -22.12 6.48 8.28
CA SER A 98 -21.83 7.90 8.35
C SER A 98 -20.33 8.09 8.58
N LEU A 99 -19.62 8.59 7.58
CA LEU A 99 -18.27 9.08 7.73
C LEU A 99 -18.36 10.44 8.44
N PHE A 100 -18.42 10.39 9.78
CA PHE A 100 -18.45 11.50 10.73
C PHE A 100 -19.73 12.36 10.76
N PRO A 101 -20.13 12.90 11.93
CA PRO A 101 -20.99 14.08 11.93
C PRO A 101 -20.18 15.23 11.33
N LEU A 102 -20.65 15.77 10.21
CA LEU A 102 -20.19 17.06 9.68
C LEU A 102 -20.57 18.13 10.72
N ASN A 103 -19.68 18.38 11.69
CA ASN A 103 -19.75 19.59 12.49
C ASN A 103 -19.33 20.76 11.58
N PHE A 104 -20.28 21.31 10.85
CA PHE A 104 -20.19 22.70 10.40
C PHE A 104 -20.31 23.55 11.67
N GLY A 105 -19.18 24.05 12.15
CA GLY A 105 -19.14 25.02 13.24
C GLY A 105 -20.03 26.22 12.89
N THR A 106 -20.80 26.64 13.88
CA THR A 106 -21.61 27.87 13.88
C THR A 106 -20.72 29.10 14.01
#